data_AF-A0A7S3D474-F1
#
_entry.id   AF-A0A7S3D474-F1
#
_cell.length_a   1.000
_cell.length_b   1.000
_cell.length_c   1.000
_cell.angle_alpha   90.00
_cell.angle_beta   90.00
_cell.angle_gamma   90.00
#
_symmetry.space_group_name_H-M   'P 1'
#
loop_
_entity.id
_entity.type
_entity.pdbx_description
1 polymer ?
#
loop_
_entity_poly.entity_id
_entity_poly.type
_entity_poly.pdbx_seq_one_letter_code
_entity_poly.pdbx_strand_id
1 'polypeptide(L)'
;MLLHAWTALVGRGSTQVSFSILQQVDFSEILAHVDFIKNSPFGERMLEVYDLDCSRKLMLKEFAMLCSIFVPSCPREKKLKFLFDLYDLDNDGGLSTEDV
;
A
#
# COMPACT_ATOMS: atom_id res chain seq x y z
N MET A 1 3.49 -18.29 42.75
CA MET A 1 2.51 -19.14 42.03
C MET A 1 1.37 -18.29 41.45
N LEU A 2 1.71 -17.28 40.63
CA LEU A 2 0.76 -16.40 39.91
C LEU A 2 1.30 -15.99 38.52
N LEU A 3 2.23 -16.78 37.96
CA LEU A 3 2.82 -16.51 36.64
C LEU A 3 2.19 -17.37 35.52
N HIS A 4 1.30 -18.31 35.86
CA HIS A 4 0.68 -19.22 34.89
C HIS A 4 -0.73 -18.81 34.44
N ALA A 5 -1.29 -17.71 34.95
CA ALA A 5 -2.65 -17.27 34.61
C ALA A 5 -2.72 -16.31 33.41
N TRP A 6 -1.62 -15.66 33.04
CA TRP A 6 -1.60 -14.65 31.97
C TRP A 6 -1.25 -15.21 30.58
N THR A 7 -0.80 -16.47 30.50
CA THR A 7 -0.54 -17.15 29.22
C THR A 7 -1.80 -17.72 28.58
N ALA A 8 -2.93 -17.80 29.29
CA ALA A 8 -4.19 -18.33 28.78
C ALA A 8 -5.11 -17.27 28.15
N LEU A 9 -4.81 -15.97 28.31
CA LEU A 9 -5.65 -14.85 27.88
C LEU A 9 -5.05 -14.05 26.71
N VAL A 10 -4.01 -14.56 26.05
CA VAL A 10 -3.57 -14.03 24.75
C VAL A 10 -4.17 -14.93 23.69
N GLY A 11 -5.29 -14.45 23.15
CA GLY A 11 -6.13 -15.15 22.18
C GLY A 11 -5.34 -15.79 21.05
N ARG A 12 -5.71 -17.05 20.80
CA ARG A 12 -5.51 -17.73 19.52
C ARG A 12 -6.03 -16.82 18.42
N GLY A 13 -5.15 -16.44 17.50
CA GLY A 13 -5.43 -15.45 16.46
C GLY A 13 -4.24 -14.59 16.09
N SER A 14 -3.05 -14.82 16.65
CA SER A 14 -1.82 -14.30 16.06
C SER A 14 -1.51 -15.12 14.82
N THR A 15 -2.05 -14.71 13.68
CA THR A 15 -1.43 -14.99 12.38
C THR A 15 0.01 -14.52 12.52
N GLN A 16 0.93 -15.44 12.78
CA GLN A 16 2.36 -15.20 12.68
C GLN A 16 2.61 -14.95 11.20
N VAL A 17 2.40 -13.70 10.78
CA VAL A 17 2.87 -13.23 9.48
C VAL A 17 4.38 -13.36 9.58
N SER A 18 4.91 -14.41 8.95
CA SER A 18 6.34 -14.65 8.87
C SER A 18 6.99 -13.36 8.40
N PHE A 19 7.89 -12.81 9.21
CA PHE A 19 8.57 -11.55 8.93
C PHE A 19 9.38 -11.62 7.62
N SER A 20 9.61 -12.83 7.11
CA SER A 20 10.25 -13.09 5.81
C SER A 20 9.33 -12.88 4.60
N ILE A 21 8.00 -12.91 4.78
CA ILE A 21 7.00 -12.57 3.73
C ILE A 21 6.93 -11.04 3.56
N LEU A 22 7.46 -10.26 4.50
CA LEU A 22 7.37 -8.80 4.51
C LEU A 22 8.35 -8.06 3.61
N GLN A 23 9.17 -8.74 2.80
CA GLN A 23 10.11 -7.99 1.95
C GLN A 23 9.43 -7.39 0.73
N GLN A 24 8.50 -8.11 0.11
CA GLN A 24 7.80 -7.72 -1.10
C GLN A 24 6.42 -8.37 -1.12
N VAL A 25 5.39 -7.62 -1.51
CA VAL A 25 4.01 -8.08 -1.61
C VAL A 25 3.55 -7.91 -3.05
N ASP A 26 2.97 -8.96 -3.64
CA ASP A 26 2.47 -8.93 -5.02
C ASP A 26 1.23 -8.04 -5.16
N PHE A 27 1.11 -7.37 -6.30
CA PHE A 27 -0.06 -6.53 -6.61
C PHE A 27 -1.38 -7.30 -6.49
N SER A 28 -1.40 -8.55 -6.94
CA SER A 28 -2.60 -9.41 -6.89
C SER A 28 -3.06 -9.65 -5.45
N GLU A 29 -2.13 -9.81 -4.51
CA GLU A 29 -2.44 -10.00 -3.10
C GLU A 29 -3.01 -8.71 -2.49
N ILE A 30 -2.41 -7.56 -2.83
CA ILE A 30 -2.87 -6.24 -2.36
C ILE A 30 -4.28 -5.94 -2.90
N LEU A 31 -4.52 -6.14 -4.20
CA LEU A 31 -5.82 -5.95 -4.84
C LEU A 31 -6.89 -6.91 -4.32
N ALA A 32 -6.51 -8.10 -3.86
CA ALA A 32 -7.46 -9.06 -3.29
C ALA A 32 -7.88 -8.69 -1.86
N HIS A 33 -6.96 -8.16 -1.04
CA HIS A 33 -7.15 -8.02 0.41
C HIS A 33 -7.33 -6.58 0.89
N VAL A 34 -6.99 -5.56 0.09
CA VAL A 34 -7.06 -4.16 0.51
C VAL A 34 -8.25 -3.47 -0.15
N ASP A 35 -9.35 -3.36 0.61
CA ASP A 35 -10.65 -2.90 0.10
C ASP A 35 -10.60 -1.50 -0.54
N PHE A 36 -9.84 -0.55 0.02
CA PHE A 36 -9.80 0.82 -0.54
C PHE A 36 -9.07 0.89 -1.89
N ILE A 37 -8.15 -0.05 -2.14
CA ILE A 37 -7.44 -0.16 -3.42
C ILE A 37 -8.31 -0.93 -4.40
N LYS A 38 -8.84 -2.07 -3.97
CA LYS A 38 -9.72 -2.94 -4.77
C LYS A 38 -10.97 -2.22 -5.30
N ASN A 39 -11.61 -1.40 -4.46
CA ASN A 39 -12.84 -0.70 -4.81
C ASN A 39 -12.57 0.63 -5.53
N SER A 40 -11.29 1.02 -5.69
CA SER A 40 -10.91 2.21 -6.44
C SER A 40 -10.76 1.86 -7.92
N PRO A 41 -11.34 2.66 -8.86
CA PRO A 41 -11.10 2.46 -10.29
C PRO A 41 -9.63 2.65 -10.68
N PHE A 42 -8.83 3.30 -9.82
CA PHE A 42 -7.40 3.52 -10.02
C PHE A 42 -6.54 2.54 -9.19
N GLY A 43 -7.12 1.47 -8.63
CA GLY A 43 -6.44 0.60 -7.68
C GLY A 43 -5.10 0.04 -8.19
N GLU A 44 -5.06 -0.41 -9.44
CA GLU A 44 -3.83 -0.91 -10.06
C GLU A 44 -2.80 0.22 -10.28
N ARG A 45 -3.25 1.38 -10.80
CA ARG A 45 -2.37 2.55 -11.01
C ARG A 45 -1.80 3.08 -9.70
N MET A 46 -2.55 3.06 -8.59
CA MET A 46 -2.06 3.45 -7.27
C MET A 46 -0.86 2.60 -6.82
N LEU A 47 -0.83 1.33 -7.20
CA LEU A 47 0.30 0.43 -6.91
C LEU A 47 1.46 0.72 -7.86
N GLU A 48 1.19 0.93 -9.15
CA GLU A 48 2.21 1.27 -10.16
C GLU A 48 2.99 2.54 -9.81
N VAL A 49 2.32 3.57 -9.27
CA VAL A 49 2.97 4.82 -8.84
C VAL A 49 4.10 4.57 -7.82
N TYR A 50 4.00 3.51 -7.02
CA TYR A 50 4.99 3.16 -6.01
C TYR A 50 5.89 1.97 -6.39
N ASP A 51 5.64 1.31 -7.52
CA ASP A 51 6.42 0.20 -8.08
C ASP A 51 7.49 0.74 -9.03
N LEU A 52 8.55 1.32 -8.46
CA LEU A 52 9.59 2.03 -9.22
C LEU A 52 10.44 1.11 -10.10
N ASP A 53 10.49 -0.19 -9.80
CA ASP A 53 11.25 -1.18 -10.57
C ASP A 53 10.38 -2.00 -11.53
N CYS A 54 9.09 -1.66 -11.65
CA CYS A 54 8.09 -2.36 -12.47
C CYS A 54 8.04 -3.88 -12.17
N SER A 55 8.35 -4.27 -10.93
CA SER A 55 8.41 -5.67 -10.53
C SER A 55 7.03 -6.29 -10.27
N ARG A 56 5.96 -5.48 -10.30
CA ARG A 56 4.59 -5.85 -9.92
C ARG A 56 4.49 -6.30 -8.47
N LYS A 57 5.44 -5.83 -7.66
CA LYS A 57 5.57 -6.10 -6.24
C LYS A 57 5.92 -4.81 -5.53
N LEU A 58 5.38 -4.62 -4.35
CA LEU A 58 5.76 -3.50 -3.50
C LEU A 58 6.56 -4.00 -2.31
N MET A 59 7.69 -3.34 -2.04
CA MET A 59 8.35 -3.48 -0.76
C MET A 59 7.44 -2.96 0.36
N LEU A 60 7.59 -3.48 1.57
CA LEU A 60 6.80 -3.00 2.71
C LEU A 60 6.91 -1.48 2.92
N LYS A 61 8.08 -0.90 2.63
CA LYS A 61 8.29 0.55 2.67
C LYS A 61 7.39 1.27 1.66
N GLU A 62 7.30 0.80 0.44
CA GLU A 62 6.47 1.38 -0.63
C GLU A 62 4.99 1.25 -0.30
N PHE A 63 4.58 0.07 0.17
CA PHE A 63 3.21 -0.17 0.63
C PHE A 63 2.82 0.75 1.81
N ALA A 64 3.73 0.93 2.79
CA ALA A 64 3.51 1.84 3.91
C ALA A 64 3.43 3.30 3.45
N MET A 65 4.25 3.71 2.47
CA MET A 65 4.18 5.05 1.87
C MET A 65 2.84 5.27 1.18
N LEU A 66 2.36 4.31 0.38
CA LEU A 66 1.04 4.36 -0.24
C LEU A 66 -0.07 4.55 0.81
N CYS A 67 -0.09 3.71 1.85
CA CYS A 67 -1.06 3.84 2.95
C CYS A 67 -0.98 5.22 3.64
N SER A 68 0.22 5.78 3.78
CA SER A 68 0.44 7.06 4.44
C SER A 68 -0.19 8.24 3.71
N ILE A 69 -0.47 8.14 2.41
CA ILE A 69 -1.14 9.22 1.66
C ILE A 69 -2.62 9.33 2.02
N PHE A 70 -3.27 8.20 2.33
CA PHE A 70 -4.71 8.15 2.60
C PHE A 70 -5.09 8.58 4.03
N VAL A 71 -4.11 8.76 4.92
CA VAL A 71 -4.43 9.22 6.28
C VAL A 71 -4.91 10.69 6.27
N PRO A 72 -5.87 11.06 7.13
CA PRO A 72 -6.39 12.43 7.19
C PRO A 72 -5.32 13.49 7.47
N SER A 73 -4.31 13.14 8.28
CA SER A 73 -3.22 14.03 8.69
C SER A 73 -2.12 14.23 7.64
N CYS A 74 -2.18 13.52 6.50
CA CYS A 74 -1.16 13.66 5.46
C CYS A 74 -1.21 15.09 4.85
N PRO A 75 -0.06 15.79 4.73
CA PRO A 75 0.01 17.11 4.13
C PRO A 75 -0.62 17.15 2.73
N ARG A 76 -1.35 18.23 2.44
CA ARG A 76 -2.03 18.42 1.15
C ARG A 76 -1.07 18.29 -0.04
N GLU A 77 0.13 18.84 0.08
CA GLU A 77 1.16 18.79 -0.97
C GLU A 77 1.54 17.36 -1.35
N LYS A 78 1.66 16.45 -0.37
CA LYS A 78 1.96 15.04 -0.63
C LYS A 78 0.81 14.34 -1.33
N LYS A 79 -0.43 14.63 -0.94
CA LYS A 79 -1.63 14.09 -1.61
C LYS A 79 -1.73 14.60 -3.06
N LEU A 80 -1.44 15.88 -3.28
CA LEU A 80 -1.44 16.47 -4.62
C LEU A 80 -0.34 15.89 -5.49
N LYS A 81 0.88 15.71 -4.96
CA LYS A 81 1.95 15.03 -5.69
C LYS A 81 1.56 13.61 -6.07
N PHE A 82 1.03 12.84 -5.13
CA PHE A 82 0.53 11.50 -5.42
C PHE A 82 -0.56 11.49 -6.50
N LEU A 83 -1.53 12.41 -6.41
CA LEU A 83 -2.57 12.52 -7.44
C LEU A 83 -1.98 12.91 -8.80
N PHE A 84 -0.99 13.80 -8.85
CA PHE A 84 -0.31 14.14 -10.09
C PHE A 84 0.35 12.90 -10.70
N ASP A 85 1.17 12.21 -9.91
CA ASP A 85 1.87 10.99 -10.34
C ASP A 85 0.88 9.85 -10.73
N LEU A 86 -0.33 9.84 -10.14
CA LEU A 86 -1.40 8.90 -10.50
C LEU A 86 -2.00 9.17 -11.88
N TYR A 87 -2.14 10.45 -12.25
CA TYR A 87 -2.75 10.86 -13.52
C TYR A 87 -1.75 10.91 -14.67
N ASP A 88 -0.48 11.20 -14.41
CA ASP A 88 0.60 11.15 -15.39
C ASP A 88 0.81 9.69 -15.83
N LEU A 89 0.32 9.29 -17.02
CA LEU A 89 0.32 7.90 -17.46
C LEU A 89 1.65 7.48 -18.08
N ASP A 90 2.31 8.40 -18.77
CA ASP A 90 3.60 8.16 -19.43
C ASP A 90 4.82 8.47 -18.54
N ASN A 91 4.60 9.10 -17.39
CA ASN A 91 5.60 9.53 -16.41
C ASN A 91 6.57 10.56 -16.97
N ASP A 92 6.10 11.45 -17.86
CA ASP A 92 6.89 12.55 -18.42
C ASP A 92 7.03 13.75 -17.46
N GLY A 93 6.31 13.72 -16.32
CA GLY A 93 6.29 14.78 -15.33
C GLY A 93 5.34 15.93 -15.69
N GLY A 94 4.47 15.72 -16.67
CA GLY A 94 3.43 16.60 -17.17
C GLY A 94 2.03 15.96 -17.04
N LEU A 95 1.01 16.75 -17.35
CA LEU A 95 -0.34 16.23 -17.57
C LEU A 95 -0.80 16.76 -18.92
N SER A 96 -0.99 15.84 -19.86
CA SER A 96 -1.41 16.12 -21.22
C SER A 96 -2.84 15.64 -21.47
N THR A 97 -3.36 15.89 -22.67
CA THR A 97 -4.65 15.33 -23.10
C THR A 97 -4.58 13.82 -23.37
N GLU A 98 -3.39 13.26 -23.47
CA GLU A 98 -3.17 11.83 -23.72
C GLU A 98 -3.25 11.02 -22.42
N ASP A 99 -3.16 11.70 -21.27
CA ASP A 99 -3.23 11.14 -19.91
C ASP A 99 -4.66 11.03 -19.33
N VAL A 100 -5.67 11.62 -20.00
CA VAL A 100 -7.04 11.83 -19.47
C VAL A 100 -8.12 11.15 -20.29
#